data_AF-A0A972MS83-F1
#
_entry.id   AF-A0A972MS83-F1
#
_cell.length_a   1.000
_cell.length_b   1.000
_cell.length_c   1.000
_cell.angle_alpha   90.00
_cell.angle_beta   90.00
_cell.angle_gamma   90.00
#
_symmetry.space_group_name_H-M   'P 1'
#
loop_
_entity.id
_entity.type
_entity.pdbx_description
1 polymer ?
#
loop_
_entity_poly.entity_id
_entity_poly.type
_entity_poly.pdbx_seq_one_letter_code
_entity_poly.pdbx_strand_id
1 'polypeptide(L)'
;NFAKVLYQEKLIYEQPKVRLFKFGGETDYFSSGSLEDIRLFEVNGLKVGLLICFELRFIEIWERLRGADIILVPAMWGKLRKRHFEQFTEALALMHQCFLIASDSANDDMAKSSAIIDPFGVPYRDDRRVLLNKEVDLGDIKKMRRYMDIGL
;
A
#
# COMPACT_ATOMS: atom_id res chain seq x y z
N ASN A 1 -15.13 -3.96 5.46
CA ASN A 1 -13.71 -4.31 5.62
C ASN A 1 -12.98 -3.04 6.01
N PHE A 2 -12.28 -3.00 7.15
CA PHE A 2 -11.61 -1.81 7.67
C PHE A 2 -10.12 -2.09 7.90
N ALA A 3 -9.28 -1.14 7.55
CA ALA A 3 -7.90 -1.07 8.04
C ALA A 3 -7.84 -0.12 9.24
N LYS A 4 -7.04 -0.48 10.24
CA LYS A 4 -6.79 0.32 11.45
C LYS A 4 -5.29 0.49 11.64
N VAL A 5 -4.86 1.71 11.89
CA VAL A 5 -3.45 2.04 12.15
C VAL A 5 -3.31 2.46 13.59
N LEU A 6 -2.44 1.76 14.32
CA LEU A 6 -2.10 2.07 15.69
C LEU A 6 -0.69 2.64 15.76
N TYR A 7 -0.52 3.71 16.52
CA TYR A 7 0.78 4.29 16.84
C TYR A 7 0.87 4.55 18.34
N GLN A 8 1.92 4.02 18.98
CA GLN A 8 2.07 4.03 20.45
C GLN A 8 0.80 3.53 21.15
N GLU A 9 0.29 2.37 20.70
CA GLU A 9 -0.93 1.70 21.21
C GLU A 9 -2.23 2.50 21.05
N LYS A 10 -2.22 3.65 20.39
CA LYS A 10 -3.40 4.47 20.11
C LYS A 10 -3.86 4.29 18.68
N LEU A 11 -5.16 4.13 18.47
CA LEU A 11 -5.76 4.19 17.14
C LEU A 11 -5.63 5.63 16.61
N ILE A 12 -4.87 5.81 15.54
CA ILE A 12 -4.63 7.13 14.93
C ILE A 12 -5.33 7.29 13.59
N TYR A 13 -5.67 6.19 12.94
CA TYR A 13 -6.34 6.19 11.64
C TYR A 13 -7.16 4.92 11.45
N GLU A 14 -8.32 5.06 10.83
CA GLU A 14 -9.10 3.95 10.33
C GLU A 14 -9.68 4.30 8.96
N GLN A 15 -9.80 3.29 8.10
CA GLN A 15 -10.29 3.46 6.74
C GLN A 15 -11.15 2.26 6.32
N PRO A 16 -12.40 2.47 5.92
CA PRO A 16 -13.18 1.45 5.23
C PRO A 16 -12.62 1.21 3.83
N LYS A 17 -12.69 -0.03 3.36
CA LYS A 17 -12.38 -0.38 1.97
C LYS A 17 -13.44 0.24 1.05
N VAL A 18 -12.99 1.01 0.06
CA VAL A 18 -13.82 1.74 -0.91
C VAL A 18 -14.18 0.86 -2.10
N ARG A 19 -13.26 -0.01 -2.55
CA ARG A 19 -13.50 -0.92 -3.68
C ARG A 19 -13.52 -2.37 -3.20
N LEU A 20 -14.72 -2.89 -2.98
CA LEU A 20 -14.91 -4.29 -2.58
C LEU A 20 -14.65 -5.25 -3.75
N PHE A 21 -14.09 -6.42 -3.43
CA PHE A 21 -13.78 -7.48 -4.38
C PHE A 21 -14.96 -8.43 -4.56
N LYS A 22 -15.84 -8.12 -5.51
CA LYS A 22 -17.07 -8.88 -5.80
C LYS A 22 -16.83 -10.37 -6.07
N PHE A 23 -15.77 -10.72 -6.81
CA PHE A 23 -15.49 -12.12 -7.17
C PHE A 23 -15.08 -13.01 -5.99
N GLY A 24 -14.72 -12.41 -4.85
CA GLY A 24 -14.43 -13.13 -3.61
C GLY A 24 -15.58 -13.10 -2.60
N GLY A 25 -16.78 -12.66 -3.00
CA GLY A 25 -17.95 -12.56 -2.12
C GLY A 25 -17.85 -11.44 -1.08
N GLU A 26 -16.87 -10.53 -1.19
CA GLU A 26 -16.67 -9.48 -0.17
C GLU A 26 -17.90 -8.56 -0.01
N THR A 27 -18.66 -8.38 -1.08
CA THR A 27 -19.91 -7.59 -1.09
C THR A 27 -21.06 -8.22 -0.31
N ASP A 28 -20.97 -9.52 0.01
CA ASP A 28 -22.02 -10.24 0.73
C ASP A 28 -21.93 -9.99 2.25
N TYR A 29 -20.77 -9.50 2.71
CA TYR A 29 -20.44 -9.32 4.13
C TYR A 29 -20.11 -7.88 4.52
N PHE A 30 -19.77 -7.02 3.56
CA PHE A 30 -19.27 -5.69 3.84
C PHE A 30 -19.92 -4.61 2.96
N SER A 31 -20.02 -3.41 3.52
CA SER A 31 -20.32 -2.18 2.79
C SER A 31 -19.02 -1.48 2.36
N SER A 32 -19.07 -0.80 1.22
CA SER A 32 -17.98 0.04 0.73
C SER A 32 -17.93 1.38 1.47
N GLY A 33 -16.72 1.90 1.68
CA GLY A 33 -16.51 3.31 1.98
C GLY A 33 -16.69 4.21 0.74
N SER A 34 -16.36 5.48 0.88
CA SER A 34 -16.36 6.47 -0.20
C SER A 34 -14.94 6.96 -0.53
N LEU A 35 -14.75 7.63 -1.67
CA LEU A 35 -13.42 8.13 -2.07
C LEU A 35 -12.86 9.18 -1.09
N GLU A 36 -13.75 9.86 -0.36
CA GLU A 36 -13.41 10.83 0.68
C GLU A 36 -12.76 10.18 1.91
N ASP A 37 -13.00 8.88 2.13
CA ASP A 37 -12.34 8.10 3.18
C ASP A 37 -10.86 7.83 2.87
N ILE A 38 -10.44 7.94 1.60
CA ILE A 38 -9.04 7.80 1.20
C ILE A 38 -8.35 9.16 1.38
N ARG A 39 -7.52 9.24 2.42
CA ARG A 39 -6.75 10.44 2.76
C ARG A 39 -5.39 10.09 3.36
N LEU A 40 -4.46 11.01 3.22
CA LEU A 40 -3.20 10.95 3.94
C LEU A 40 -3.43 11.22 5.43
N PHE A 41 -2.69 10.53 6.27
CA PHE A 41 -2.58 10.78 7.71
C PHE A 41 -1.12 10.92 8.09
N GLU A 42 -0.82 11.50 9.26
CA GLU A 42 0.55 11.77 9.68
C GLU A 42 1.01 10.82 10.78
N VAL A 43 2.23 10.31 10.64
CA VAL A 43 2.93 9.53 11.68
C VAL A 43 4.36 10.04 11.79
N ASN A 44 4.75 10.61 12.93
CA ASN A 44 6.10 11.16 13.14
C ASN A 44 6.56 12.13 12.03
N GLY A 45 5.68 13.01 11.55
CA GLY A 45 5.98 13.96 10.48
C GLY A 45 6.06 13.35 9.07
N LEU A 46 5.71 12.07 8.90
CA LEU A 46 5.60 11.42 7.60
C LEU A 46 4.14 11.36 7.16
N LYS A 47 3.89 11.72 5.91
CA LYS A 47 2.57 11.54 5.29
C LYS A 47 2.40 10.10 4.85
N VAL A 48 1.43 9.42 5.41
CA VAL A 48 1.15 8.00 5.17
C VAL A 48 -0.18 7.86 4.43
N GLY A 49 -0.18 7.08 3.36
CA GLY A 49 -1.37 6.62 2.65
C GLY A 49 -1.64 5.14 2.92
N LEU A 50 -2.87 4.70 2.71
CA LEU A 50 -3.26 3.30 2.88
C LEU A 50 -4.23 2.87 1.77
N LEU A 51 -3.94 1.74 1.14
CA LEU A 51 -4.83 1.07 0.18
C LEU A 51 -5.04 -0.39 0.60
N ILE A 52 -6.26 -0.91 0.41
CA ILE A 52 -6.62 -2.28 0.80
C ILE A 52 -6.78 -3.13 -0.45
N CYS A 53 -5.82 -4.04 -0.69
CA CYS A 53 -5.87 -5.10 -1.69
C CYS A 53 -6.37 -4.61 -3.07
N PHE A 54 -7.63 -4.90 -3.40
CA PHE A 54 -8.27 -4.64 -4.69
C PHE A 54 -8.23 -3.17 -5.13
N GLU A 55 -8.09 -2.23 -4.19
CA GLU A 55 -7.93 -0.79 -4.46
C GLU A 55 -6.70 -0.45 -5.31
N LEU A 56 -5.68 -1.32 -5.33
CA LEU A 56 -4.53 -1.20 -6.22
C LEU A 56 -4.90 -1.09 -7.72
N ARG A 57 -6.10 -1.49 -8.13
CA ARG A 57 -6.53 -1.45 -9.53
C ARG A 57 -7.10 -0.11 -10.00
N PHE A 58 -7.28 0.85 -9.09
CA PHE A 58 -8.08 2.04 -9.33
C PHE A 58 -7.22 3.29 -9.21
N ILE A 59 -6.83 3.85 -10.36
CA ILE A 59 -5.95 5.03 -10.43
C ILE A 59 -6.59 6.23 -9.75
N GLU A 60 -7.92 6.36 -9.80
CA GLU A 60 -8.61 7.46 -9.12
C GLU A 60 -8.41 7.45 -7.59
N ILE A 61 -8.12 6.28 -7.02
CA ILE A 61 -7.77 6.14 -5.60
C ILE A 61 -6.31 6.50 -5.36
N TRP A 62 -5.43 6.17 -6.31
CA TRP A 62 -4.01 6.52 -6.23
C TRP A 62 -3.82 8.04 -6.15
N GLU A 63 -4.56 8.79 -6.97
CA GLU A 63 -4.50 10.26 -6.98
C GLU A 63 -4.79 10.90 -5.60
N ARG A 64 -5.56 10.23 -4.74
CA ARG A 64 -5.85 10.70 -3.37
C ARG A 64 -4.65 10.62 -2.44
N LEU A 65 -3.63 9.86 -2.80
CA LEU A 65 -2.43 9.62 -2.02
C LEU A 65 -1.20 10.40 -2.55
N ARG A 66 -1.38 11.32 -3.51
CA ARG A 66 -0.29 12.19 -3.99
C ARG A 66 0.38 12.92 -2.83
N GLY A 67 1.70 12.83 -2.78
CA GLY A 67 2.53 13.44 -1.73
C GLY A 67 2.72 12.55 -0.49
N ALA A 68 2.24 11.30 -0.51
CA ALA A 68 2.60 10.30 0.50
C ALA A 68 4.12 10.09 0.55
N ASP A 69 4.68 10.05 1.74
CA ASP A 69 6.05 9.60 1.99
C ASP A 69 6.11 8.08 2.11
N ILE A 70 5.03 7.48 2.61
CA ILE A 70 4.85 6.04 2.76
C ILE A 70 3.43 5.64 2.32
N ILE A 71 3.29 4.55 1.56
CA ILE A 71 2.00 3.92 1.28
C ILE A 71 1.97 2.50 1.85
N LEU A 72 0.92 2.17 2.59
CA LEU A 72 0.69 0.85 3.17
C LEU A 72 -0.33 0.07 2.34
N VAL A 73 -0.05 -1.20 2.06
CA VAL A 73 -0.93 -2.06 1.27
C VAL A 73 -1.12 -3.43 1.94
N PRO A 74 -2.03 -3.56 2.92
CA PRO A 74 -2.49 -4.87 3.37
C PRO A 74 -3.31 -5.57 2.28
N ALA A 75 -3.05 -6.86 2.07
CA ALA A 75 -3.68 -7.64 1.02
C ALA A 75 -3.92 -9.13 1.37
N MET A 76 -4.85 -9.70 0.62
CA MET A 76 -5.08 -11.13 0.49
C MET A 76 -5.33 -11.40 -1.00
N TRP A 77 -4.24 -11.40 -1.75
CA TRP A 77 -4.21 -11.39 -3.21
C TRP A 77 -3.93 -12.79 -3.75
N GLY A 78 -4.86 -13.33 -4.54
CA GLY A 78 -4.74 -14.71 -5.04
C GLY A 78 -3.50 -14.97 -5.89
N LYS A 79 -2.89 -16.15 -5.69
CA LYS A 79 -1.64 -16.63 -6.31
C LYS A 79 -1.61 -16.52 -7.83
N LEU A 80 -2.73 -16.80 -8.50
CA LEU A 80 -2.84 -16.72 -9.97
C LEU A 80 -2.58 -15.32 -10.52
N ARG A 81 -2.72 -14.28 -9.69
CA ARG A 81 -2.53 -12.87 -10.05
C ARG A 81 -1.32 -12.26 -9.34
N LYS A 82 -0.39 -13.08 -8.85
CA LYS A 82 0.81 -12.64 -8.14
C LYS A 82 1.56 -11.53 -8.88
N ARG A 83 1.86 -11.74 -10.17
CA ARG A 83 2.55 -10.75 -11.00
C ARG A 83 1.82 -9.40 -11.06
N HIS A 84 0.49 -9.40 -11.01
CA HIS A 84 -0.27 -8.15 -10.98
C HIS A 84 -0.05 -7.39 -9.68
N PHE A 85 -0.03 -8.09 -8.55
CA PHE A 85 0.22 -7.48 -7.24
C PHE A 85 1.61 -6.86 -7.18
N GLU A 86 2.63 -7.59 -7.63
CA GLU A 86 4.01 -7.10 -7.73
C GLU A 86 4.07 -5.84 -8.60
N GLN A 87 3.50 -5.88 -9.80
CA GLN A 87 3.50 -4.74 -10.73
C GLN A 87 2.74 -3.52 -10.20
N PHE A 88 1.56 -3.71 -9.59
CA PHE A 88 0.80 -2.59 -9.05
C PHE A 88 1.50 -1.92 -7.87
N THR A 89 2.08 -2.72 -6.97
CA THR A 89 2.79 -2.18 -5.79
C THR A 89 4.08 -1.46 -6.19
N GLU A 90 4.85 -2.01 -7.12
CA GLU A 90 6.06 -1.37 -7.66
C GLU A 90 5.72 -0.08 -8.43
N ALA A 91 4.69 -0.12 -9.29
CA ALA A 91 4.23 1.06 -10.01
C ALA A 91 3.71 2.15 -9.06
N LEU A 92 2.97 1.79 -8.00
CA LEU A 92 2.43 2.75 -7.06
C LEU A 92 3.56 3.50 -6.31
N ALA A 93 4.59 2.78 -5.86
CA ALA A 93 5.78 3.36 -5.23
C ALA A 93 6.48 4.34 -6.17
N LEU A 94 6.71 3.92 -7.42
CA LEU A 94 7.39 4.72 -8.43
C LEU A 94 6.62 6.00 -8.80
N MET A 95 5.30 5.88 -9.01
CA MET A 95 4.44 7.00 -9.39
C MET A 95 4.27 8.03 -8.27
N HIS A 96 4.41 7.62 -7.01
CA HIS A 96 4.31 8.50 -5.83
C HIS A 96 5.67 8.92 -5.27
N GLN A 97 6.76 8.36 -5.82
CA GLN A 97 8.14 8.60 -5.39
C GLN A 97 8.28 8.45 -3.87
N CYS A 98 7.69 7.37 -3.35
CA CYS A 98 7.53 7.13 -1.91
C CYS A 98 7.94 5.69 -1.57
N PHE A 99 8.13 5.41 -0.29
CA PHE A 99 8.21 4.02 0.14
C PHE A 99 6.84 3.37 0.05
N LEU A 100 6.79 2.10 -0.33
CA LEU A 100 5.57 1.31 -0.27
C LEU A 100 5.81 0.01 0.48
N ILE A 101 4.94 -0.27 1.44
CA ILE A 101 4.98 -1.49 2.25
C ILE A 101 3.76 -2.32 1.91
N ALA A 102 3.98 -3.36 1.13
CA ALA A 102 2.97 -4.33 0.76
C ALA A 102 3.05 -5.53 1.72
N SER A 103 1.92 -5.93 2.29
CA SER A 103 1.81 -7.11 3.15
C SER A 103 0.68 -7.99 2.65
N ASP A 104 1.02 -9.07 1.96
CA ASP A 104 0.06 -10.05 1.45
C ASP A 104 0.01 -11.31 2.34
N SER A 105 -1.12 -12.02 2.30
CA SER A 105 -1.29 -13.28 3.02
C SER A 105 -0.30 -14.36 2.54
N ALA A 106 0.23 -15.13 3.49
CA ALA A 106 1.16 -16.23 3.25
C ALA A 106 0.47 -17.59 2.97
N ASN A 107 -0.87 -17.62 2.93
CA ASN A 107 -1.64 -18.82 2.62
C ASN A 107 -1.27 -19.40 1.24
N ASP A 108 -1.48 -20.70 1.04
CA ASP A 108 -0.98 -21.41 -0.15
C ASP A 108 -1.61 -20.99 -1.47
N ASP A 109 -2.83 -20.46 -1.42
CA ASP A 109 -3.58 -19.92 -2.55
C ASP A 109 -3.37 -18.41 -2.76
N MET A 110 -2.51 -17.78 -1.96
CA MET A 110 -2.20 -16.36 -2.01
C MET A 110 -0.83 -16.08 -2.65
N ALA A 111 -0.58 -14.83 -3.04
CA ALA A 111 0.62 -14.44 -3.76
C ALA A 111 1.86 -14.44 -2.86
N LYS A 112 1.68 -14.27 -1.54
CA LYS A 112 2.75 -14.18 -0.51
C LYS A 112 3.70 -12.99 -0.67
N SER A 113 3.52 -12.20 -1.73
CA SER A 113 4.49 -11.25 -2.33
C SER A 113 4.61 -9.93 -1.58
N SER A 114 4.62 -9.99 -0.25
CA SER A 114 4.92 -8.88 0.64
C SER A 114 6.26 -8.25 0.25
N ALA A 115 6.36 -6.92 0.34
CA ALA A 115 7.55 -6.20 -0.08
C ALA A 115 7.71 -4.86 0.63
N ILE A 116 8.96 -4.45 0.79
CA ILE A 116 9.34 -3.06 1.09
C ILE A 116 9.95 -2.50 -0.19
N ILE A 117 9.27 -1.54 -0.81
CA ILE A 117 9.64 -0.96 -2.10
C ILE A 117 10.10 0.47 -1.86
N ASP A 118 11.25 0.83 -2.42
CA ASP A 118 11.81 2.17 -2.27
C ASP A 118 11.24 3.18 -3.30
N PRO A 119 11.51 4.49 -3.13
CA PRO A 119 11.06 5.52 -4.07
C PRO A 119 11.53 5.36 -5.52
N PHE A 120 12.57 4.55 -5.77
CA PHE A 120 13.07 4.23 -7.10
C PHE A 120 12.36 3.01 -7.72
N GLY A 121 11.39 2.43 -7.00
CA GLY A 121 10.62 1.27 -7.44
C GLY A 121 11.34 -0.06 -7.25
N VAL A 122 12.44 -0.11 -6.48
CA VAL A 122 13.20 -1.35 -6.27
C VAL A 122 12.61 -2.14 -5.09
N PRO A 123 12.08 -3.36 -5.32
CA PRO A 123 11.47 -4.15 -4.25
C PRO A 123 12.51 -4.92 -3.43
N TYR A 124 12.32 -4.95 -2.11
CA TYR A 124 12.86 -5.97 -1.22
C TYR A 124 11.75 -6.97 -0.85
N ARG A 125 11.86 -8.20 -1.35
CA ARG A 125 10.83 -9.25 -1.29
C ARG A 125 11.48 -10.62 -1.08
N ASP A 126 10.91 -11.45 -0.19
CA ASP A 126 11.31 -12.85 0.02
C ASP A 126 10.13 -13.67 0.57
N ASP A 127 9.42 -14.39 -0.31
CA ASP A 127 8.21 -15.15 0.04
C ASP A 127 8.45 -16.32 1.00
N ARG A 128 9.71 -16.66 1.27
CA ARG A 128 10.08 -17.72 2.21
C ARG A 128 10.10 -17.22 3.65
N ARG A 129 10.11 -15.90 3.84
CA ARG A 129 10.15 -15.28 5.17
C ARG A 129 8.75 -14.99 5.66
N VAL A 130 8.57 -15.18 6.97
CA VAL A 130 7.36 -14.77 7.69
C VAL A 130 7.35 -13.28 8.03
N LEU A 131 8.52 -12.63 7.99
CA LEU A 131 8.71 -11.21 8.28
C LEU A 131 9.80 -10.65 7.36
N LEU A 132 9.48 -9.53 6.71
CA LEU A 132 10.46 -8.69 6.04
C LEU A 132 10.81 -7.53 6.94
N ASN A 133 12.10 -7.35 7.19
CA ASN A 133 12.65 -6.16 7.82
C ASN A 133 13.77 -5.60 6.95
N LYS A 134 13.85 -4.28 6.89
CA LYS A 134 14.88 -3.54 6.17
C LYS A 134 15.01 -2.16 6.80
N GLU A 135 16.22 -1.77 7.14
CA GLU A 135 16.51 -0.37 7.47
C GLU A 135 16.55 0.45 6.18
N VAL A 136 15.94 1.63 6.21
CA VAL A 136 15.79 2.50 5.04
C VAL A 136 16.19 3.93 5.36
N ASP A 137 16.73 4.64 4.38
CA ASP A 137 16.99 6.08 4.46
C ASP A 137 15.77 6.84 3.93
N LEU A 138 15.02 7.48 4.82
CA LEU A 138 13.88 8.32 4.43
C LEU A 138 14.29 9.54 3.59
N GLY A 139 15.58 9.89 3.60
CA GLY A 139 16.16 10.88 2.69
C GLY A 139 16.00 10.50 1.22
N ASP A 140 15.85 9.22 0.88
CA ASP A 140 15.70 8.75 -0.50
C ASP A 140 14.42 9.28 -1.16
N ILE A 141 13.37 9.56 -0.38
CA ILE A 141 12.15 10.23 -0.89
C ILE A 141 12.52 11.60 -1.45
N LYS A 142 13.25 12.41 -0.68
CA LYS A 142 13.68 13.75 -1.09
C LYS A 142 14.67 13.70 -2.25
N LYS A 143 15.56 12.69 -2.27
CA LYS A 143 16.50 12.48 -3.38
C LYS A 143 15.73 12.18 -4.67
N MET A 144 14.75 11.28 -4.63
CA MET A 144 13.94 10.92 -5.80
C MET A 144 13.09 12.09 -6.32
N ARG A 145 12.35 12.77 -5.43
CA ARG A 145 11.54 13.94 -5.81
C ARG A 145 12.37 15.10 -6.38
N ARG A 146 13.64 15.25 -5.93
CA ARG A 146 14.59 16.20 -6.51
C ARG A 146 15.15 15.75 -7.85
N TYR A 147 15.45 14.45 -7.97
CA TYR A 147 16.01 13.88 -9.21
C TYR A 147 14.98 13.92 -10.35
N MET A 148 13.71 13.67 -10.05
CA MET A 148 12.61 13.68 -11.00
C MET A 148 11.43 14.47 -10.41
N ASP A 149 11.35 15.76 -10.70
CA ASP A 149 10.28 16.61 -10.21
C ASP A 149 9.00 16.42 -11.03
N ILE A 150 7.97 15.88 -10.39
CA ILE A 150 6.62 15.68 -10.94
C ILE A 150 5.55 16.47 -10.17
N GLY A 151 5.97 17.49 -9.40
CA GLY A 151 5.09 18.30 -8.55
C GLY A 151 4.60 17.57 -7.30
N LEU A 152 5.51 16.90 -6.59
CA LEU A 152 5.28 16.21 -5.30
C LEU A 152 6.12 16.80 -4.16
#